data_AF-A0A377BVS7-F1
#
_entry.id   AF-A0A377BVS7-F1
#
_cell.length_a   1.000
_cell.length_b   1.000
_cell.length_c   1.000
_cell.angle_alpha   90.00
_cell.angle_beta   90.00
_cell.angle_gamma   90.00
#
_symmetry.space_group_name_H-M   'P 1'
#
loop_
_entity.id
_entity.type
_entity.pdbx_description
1 polymer ?
#
loop_
_entity_poly.entity_id
_entity_poly.type
_entity_poly.pdbx_seq_one_letter_code
_entity_poly.pdbx_strand_id
1 'polypeptide(L)' 'MIVRSITDLAKAKSLSVVAEFVETQQQQALLHKLGVQYLQGYLIGRPQPLAD' A
#
# COMPACT_ATOMS: atom_id res chain seq x y z
N MET A 1 -9.23 -6.19 10.07
CA MET A 1 -10.54 -6.19 9.36
C MET A 1 -10.66 -5.00 8.42
N ILE A 2 -10.41 -3.76 8.86
CA ILE A 2 -10.57 -2.53 8.04
C ILE A 2 -9.84 -2.59 6.69
N VAL A 3 -8.54 -2.90 6.68
CA VAL A 3 -7.74 -2.95 5.44
C VAL A 3 -8.34 -3.91 4.40
N ARG A 4 -8.79 -5.10 4.83
CA ARG A 4 -9.40 -6.09 3.95
C ARG A 4 -10.72 -5.61 3.36
N SER A 5 -11.55 -4.94 4.17
CA SER A 5 -12.81 -4.38 3.69
C SER A 5 -12.58 -3.27 2.66
N ILE A 6 -11.53 -2.46 2.83
CA ILE A 6 -11.15 -1.42 1.86
C ILE A 6 -10.69 -2.06 0.55
N THR A 7 -9.83 -3.07 0.60
CA THR A 7 -9.33 -3.75 -0.60
C THR A 7 -10.44 -4.51 -1.33
N ASP A 8 -11.36 -5.15 -0.61
CA ASP A 8 -12.54 -5.81 -1.20
C ASP A 8 -13.47 -4.79 -1.90
N LEU A 9 -13.72 -3.63 -1.28
CA LEU A 9 -14.52 -2.56 -1.87
C LEU A 9 -13.85 -1.97 -3.13
N ALA A 10 -12.55 -1.70 -3.06
CA ALA A 10 -11.80 -1.17 -4.20
C ALA A 10 -11.82 -2.15 -5.38
N LYS A 11 -11.65 -3.46 -5.11
CA LYS A 11 -11.75 -4.51 -6.13
C LYS A 11 -13.13 -4.54 -6.79
N ALA A 12 -14.20 -4.43 -6.02
CA ALA A 12 -15.57 -4.38 -6.56
C ALA A 12 -15.82 -3.15 -7.46
N LYS A 13 -15.04 -2.08 -7.29
CA LYS A 13 -15.10 -0.85 -8.07
C LYS A 13 -14.01 -0.74 -9.15
N SER A 14 -13.19 -1.78 -9.33
CA SER A 14 -12.01 -1.74 -10.22
C SER A 14 -11.05 -0.59 -9.90
N LEU A 15 -10.93 -0.24 -8.62
CA LEU A 15 -10.02 0.77 -8.11
C LEU A 15 -8.75 0.10 -7.54
N SER A 16 -7.66 0.84 -7.54
CA SER A 16 -6.41 0.44 -6.90
C SER A 16 -6.28 1.05 -5.50
N VAL A 17 -5.63 0.33 -4.59
CA VAL A 17 -5.32 0.79 -3.24
C VAL A 17 -3.81 1.02 -3.08
N VAL A 18 -3.47 2.18 -2.54
CA VAL A 18 -2.13 2.49 -2.03
C VAL A 18 -2.18 2.42 -0.50
N ALA A 19 -1.31 1.64 0.12
CA ALA A 19 -1.08 1.73 1.56
C ALA A 19 0.15 2.62 1.82
N GLU A 20 -0.08 3.71 2.54
CA GLU A 20 0.96 4.65 2.95
C GLU A 20 1.54 4.29 4.33
N PHE A 21 2.67 4.91 4.70
CA PHE A 21 3.40 4.69 5.95
C PHE A 21 3.93 3.26 6.14
N VAL A 22 4.38 2.61 5.06
CA VAL A 22 5.04 1.29 5.11
C VAL A 22 6.53 1.43 5.42
N GLU A 23 6.96 0.94 6.58
CA GLU A 23 8.31 1.11 7.13
C GLU A 23 9.04 -0.23 7.36
N THR A 24 8.33 -1.37 7.38
CA THR A 24 8.93 -2.68 7.65
C THR A 24 8.53 -3.77 6.66
N GLN A 25 9.41 -4.74 6.43
CA GLN A 25 9.13 -5.88 5.55
C GLN A 25 7.90 -6.68 6.01
N GLN A 26 7.68 -6.76 7.32
CA GLN A 26 6.52 -7.42 7.91
C GLN A 26 5.21 -6.71 7.53
N GLN A 27 5.19 -5.37 7.53
CA GLN A 27 4.05 -4.58 7.08
C GLN A 27 3.80 -4.81 5.58
N GLN A 28 4.83 -4.72 4.75
CA GLN A 28 4.74 -4.99 3.30
C GLN A 28 4.13 -6.37 3.02
N ALA A 29 4.67 -7.43 3.67
CA ALA A 29 4.19 -8.79 3.47
C ALA A 29 2.71 -8.95 3.87
N LEU A 30 2.30 -8.34 4.99
CA LEU A 30 0.91 -8.38 5.44
C LEU A 30 -0.02 -7.62 4.48
N LEU A 31 0.37 -6.43 4.01
CA LEU A 31 -0.43 -5.60 3.11
C LEU A 31 -0.63 -6.27 1.75
N HIS A 32 0.40 -6.92 1.20
CA HIS A 32 0.26 -7.74 -0.01
C HIS A 32 -0.71 -8.90 0.19
N LYS A 33 -0.63 -9.61 1.32
CA LYS A 33 -1.57 -10.70 1.65
C LYS A 33 -3.01 -10.21 1.77
N LEU A 34 -3.21 -8.96 2.19
CA LEU A 34 -4.51 -8.32 2.31
C LEU A 34 -5.03 -7.74 0.98
N GLY A 35 -4.25 -7.86 -0.10
CA GLY A 35 -4.66 -7.42 -1.43
C GLY A 35 -4.45 -5.94 -1.70
N VAL A 36 -3.44 -5.31 -1.09
CA VAL A 36 -3.00 -3.96 -1.47
C VAL A 36 -2.08 -4.05 -2.69
N GLN A 37 -2.30 -3.19 -3.69
CA GLN A 37 -1.54 -3.18 -4.95
C GLN A 37 -0.25 -2.37 -4.83
N TYR A 38 -0.33 -1.19 -4.20
CA TYR A 38 0.76 -0.23 -4.16
C TYR A 38 1.12 0.12 -2.72
N LEU A 39 2.40 0.38 -2.49
CA LEU A 39 2.94 0.70 -1.18
C LEU A 39 3.74 1.99 -1.26
N GLN A 40 3.59 2.84 -0.24
CA GLN A 40 4.40 4.03 -0.05
C GLN A 40 4.87 4.07 1.41
N GLY A 41 6.14 4.40 1.61
CA GLY A 41 6.73 4.60 2.93
C GLY A 41 8.23 4.40 2.91
N TYR A 42 8.89 4.65 4.04
CA TYR A 42 10.36 4.66 4.11
C TYR A 42 11.02 3.32 3.85
N LEU A 43 10.28 2.21 3.93
CA LEU A 43 10.75 0.92 3.45
C LEU A 43 11.00 0.93 1.93
N ILE A 44 10.12 1.60 1.18
CA ILE A 44 10.17 1.68 -0.28
C ILE A 44 11.15 2.77 -0.71
N GLY A 45 11.07 3.94 -0.08
CA GLY A 45 11.93 5.08 -0.35
C GLY A 45 11.52 6.30 0.47
N ARG A 46 12.49 7.18 0.76
CA ARG A 46 12.21 8.49 1.34
C ARG A 46 11.82 9.47 0.24
N PRO A 47 11.01 10.51 0.52
CA PRO A 47 10.77 11.60 -0.41
C PRO A 47 12.10 12.17 -0.92
N GLN A 48 12.17 12.43 -2.22
CA GLN A 48 13.31 13.04 -2.89
C GLN A 48 12.80 14.21 -3.75
N PRO A 49 13.65 15.21 -4.05
CA PRO A 49 13.32 16.20 -5.07
C PRO A 49 12.93 15.53 -6.38
N LEU A 50 12.00 16.15 -7.12
CA LEU A 50 11.74 15.73 -8.49
C LEU A 50 13.01 16.06 -9.30
N ALA A 51 13.52 15.08 -10.05
CA ALA A 51 14.65 15.34 -10.95
C ALA A 51 14.25 16.35 -12.03
N ASP A 52 15.20 17.20 -12.43
CA ASP A 52 15.04 18.17 -13.53
C ASP A 52 14.80 17.48 -14.88
#